data_AF-K9TPH0-F1
#
_entry.id   AF-K9TPH0-F1
#
_cell.length_a   1.000
_cell.length_b   1.000
_cell.length_c   1.000
_cell.angle_alpha   90.00
_cell.angle_beta   90.00
_cell.angle_gamma   90.00
#
_symmetry.space_group_name_H-M   'P 1'
#
loop_
_entity.id
_entity.type
_entity.pdbx_description
1 polymer ?
#
loop_
_entity_poly.entity_id
_entity_poly.type
_entity_poly.pdbx_seq_one_letter_code
_entity_poly.pdbx_strand_id
1 'polypeptide(L)' 'MKIVSLSAHFDGQSIQLDEPYPLEPNTQLIVTLVPKQISEQEAWFSLSSHHLNNAYSEEDDYPVDALKIANPDYAGS' A
#
# COMPACT_ATOMS: atom_id res chain seq x y z
N MET A 1 14.61 -12.00 23.11
CA MET A 1 15.34 -11.47 21.95
C MET A 1 14.60 -10.25 21.46
N LYS A 2 15.24 -9.07 21.41
CA LYS A 2 14.59 -7.83 20.94
C LYS A 2 15.07 -7.58 19.52
N ILE A 3 14.18 -7.73 18.54
CA ILE A 3 14.47 -7.40 17.14
C ILE A 3 14.30 -5.89 17.01
N VAL A 4 15.30 -5.22 16.46
CA VAL A 4 15.26 -3.79 16.14
C VAL A 4 15.31 -3.67 14.63
N SER A 5 14.35 -2.95 14.05
CA SER A 5 14.36 -2.61 12.63
C SER A 5 15.08 -1.28 12.48
N LEU A 6 16.13 -1.25 11.66
CA LEU A 6 16.92 -0.05 11.36
C LEU A 6 16.76 0.26 9.88
N SER A 7 16.53 1.54 9.55
CA SER A 7 16.54 2.00 8.17
C SER A 7 17.97 2.10 7.66
N ALA A 8 18.17 1.63 6.44
CA ALA A 8 19.47 1.60 5.80
C ALA A 8 19.32 1.68 4.29
N HIS A 9 20.33 2.22 3.63
CA HIS A 9 20.43 2.23 2.17
C HIS A 9 21.74 1.58 1.71
N PHE A 10 21.74 1.07 0.49
CA PHE A 10 22.95 0.57 -0.16
C PHE A 10 23.59 1.70 -0.96
N ASP A 11 24.82 2.07 -0.62
CA ASP A 11 25.56 3.15 -1.28
C ASP A 11 26.27 2.69 -2.58
N GLY A 12 26.15 1.41 -2.94
CA GLY A 12 26.84 0.78 -4.06
C GLY A 12 28.02 -0.12 -3.65
N GLN A 13 28.49 0.00 -2.40
CA GLN A 13 29.60 -0.78 -1.85
C GLN A 13 29.26 -1.44 -0.51
N SER A 14 28.50 -0.74 0.33
CA SER A 14 28.16 -1.12 1.70
C SER A 14 26.73 -0.72 2.06
N ILE A 15 26.18 -1.42 3.06
CA ILE A 15 24.89 -1.07 3.68
C ILE A 15 25.19 0.02 4.72
N GLN A 16 24.67 1.22 4.50
CA GLN A 16 24.79 2.35 5.39
C GLN A 16 23.51 2.47 6.22
N LEU A 17 23.65 2.54 7.54
CA LEU A 17 22.53 2.87 8.41
C LEU A 17 22.20 4.35 8.24
N ASP A 18 20.91 4.66 8.09
CA ASP A 18 20.45 6.05 7.95
C ASP A 18 20.59 6.83 9.25
N GLU A 19 20.53 6.12 10.38
CA GLU A 19 20.68 6.66 11.73
C GLU A 19 21.83 5.96 12.47
N PRO A 20 22.59 6.69 13.33
CA PRO A 20 23.63 6.08 14.13
C PRO A 20 23.06 5.03 15.09
N TYR A 21 23.62 3.82 15.05
CA TYR A 21 23.25 2.75 15.97
C TYR A 21 24.51 2.03 16.48
N PRO A 22 24.64 1.79 17.80
CA PRO A 22 25.79 1.08 18.35
C PRO A 22 25.75 -0.39 17.92
N LEU A 23 26.63 -0.76 17.00
CA LEU A 23 26.85 -2.13 16.55
C LEU A 23 28.20 -2.63 17.05
N GLU A 24 28.18 -3.68 17.86
CA GLU A 24 29.41 -4.36 18.29
C GLU A 24 29.99 -5.19 17.12
N PRO A 25 31.32 -5.32 17.03
CA PRO A 25 31.95 -6.19 16.03
C PRO A 25 31.39 -7.63 16.10
N ASN A 26 31.12 -8.23 14.94
CA ASN A 26 30.56 -9.58 14.79
C ASN A 26 29.13 -9.77 15.33
N THR A 27 28.37 -8.69 15.51
CA THR A 27 26.92 -8.80 15.79
C THR A 27 26.23 -9.53 14.64
N GLN A 28 25.42 -10.55 14.96
CA GLN A 28 24.64 -11.27 13.96
C GLN A 28 23.46 -10.41 13.49
N LEU A 29 23.39 -10.17 12.17
CA LEU A 29 22.38 -9.32 11.55
C LEU A 29 21.46 -10.13 10.64
N ILE A 30 20.19 -9.75 10.57
CA ILE A 30 19.25 -10.20 9.55
C ILE A 30 19.00 -9.01 8.63
N VAL A 31 19.30 -9.17 7.34
CA VAL A 31 19.10 -8.11 6.33
C VAL A 31 17.85 -8.41 5.55
N THR A 32 16.92 -7.47 5.53
CA THR A 32 15.70 -7.52 4.71
C THR A 32 15.79 -6.50 3.59
N LEU A 33 15.76 -6.95 2.34
CA LEU A 33 15.72 -6.07 1.18
C LEU A 33 14.28 -5.62 0.94
N VAL A 34 14.06 -4.31 1.01
CA VAL A 34 12.78 -3.71 0.60
C VAL A 34 12.83 -3.56 -0.93
N PRO A 35 11.99 -4.28 -1.69
CA PRO A 35 11.97 -4.11 -3.13
C PRO A 35 11.56 -2.67 -3.44
N LYS A 36 12.28 -2.04 -4.38
CA LYS A 36 11.84 -0.77 -4.96
C LYS A 36 10.44 -1.02 -5.50
N GLN A 37 9.46 -0.21 -5.10
CA GLN A 37 8.04 -0.40 -5.39
C GLN A 37 7.86 -0.98 -6.79
N ILE A 38 7.40 -2.23 -6.81
CA ILE A 38 7.02 -2.91 -8.03
C ILE A 38 5.92 -2.05 -8.64
N SER A 39 5.94 -1.89 -9.96
CA SER A 39 5.06 -1.06 -10.81
C SER A 39 3.56 -1.12 -10.50
N GLU A 40 3.13 -2.06 -9.66
CA GLU A 40 1.78 -2.15 -9.13
C GLU A 40 1.33 -0.87 -8.44
N GLN A 41 2.18 -0.16 -7.68
CA GLN A 41 1.70 1.05 -6.99
C GLN A 41 1.26 2.14 -7.99
N GLU A 42 2.00 2.34 -9.06
CA GLU A 42 1.63 3.26 -10.14
C GLU A 42 0.39 2.77 -10.89
N ALA A 43 0.30 1.45 -11.14
CA ALA A 43 -0.88 0.85 -11.78
C ALA A 43 -2.13 1.01 -10.90
N TRP A 44 -2.03 0.78 -9.60
CA TRP A 44 -3.09 0.98 -8.61
C TRP A 44 -3.49 2.45 -8.50
N PHE A 45 -2.51 3.36 -8.47
CA PHE A 45 -2.76 4.80 -8.45
C PHE A 45 -3.48 5.28 -9.72
N SER A 46 -3.08 4.78 -10.88
CA SER A 46 -3.72 5.08 -12.16
C SER A 46 -5.16 4.55 -12.21
N LEU A 47 -5.37 3.29 -11.82
CA LEU A 47 -6.70 2.67 -11.72
C LEU A 47 -7.60 3.44 -10.76
N SER A 48 -7.13 3.75 -9.55
CA SER A 48 -7.93 4.47 -8.56
C SER A 48 -8.31 5.87 -9.04
N SER A 49 -7.37 6.58 -9.66
CA SER A 49 -7.62 7.94 -10.18
C SER A 49 -8.62 7.94 -11.32
N HIS A 50 -8.53 6.97 -12.24
CA HIS A 50 -9.47 6.82 -13.35
C HIS A 50 -10.89 6.48 -12.86
N HIS A 51 -11.03 5.52 -11.95
CA HIS A 51 -12.34 5.14 -11.41
C HIS A 51 -12.95 6.22 -10.52
N LEU A 52 -12.14 6.97 -9.77
CA LEU A 52 -12.61 8.11 -9.00
C LEU A 52 -13.20 9.18 -9.94
N ASN A 53 -12.51 9.50 -11.04
CA ASN A 53 -13.04 10.45 -12.02
C ASN A 53 -14.37 9.98 -12.61
N ASN A 54 -14.47 8.68 -12.94
CA ASN A 54 -15.69 8.11 -13.50
C ASN A 54 -16.89 8.16 -12.54
N ALA A 55 -16.68 7.84 -11.26
CA ALA A 55 -17.72 7.85 -10.24
C ALA A 55 -18.34 9.23 -9.96
N TYR A 56 -17.71 10.31 -10.43
CA TYR A 56 -18.20 11.68 -10.26
C TYR A 56 -18.48 12.41 -11.59
N SER A 57 -18.29 11.75 -12.73
CA SER A 57 -18.52 12.37 -14.05
C SER A 57 -19.94 12.14 -14.60
N GLU A 58 -20.62 11.07 -14.19
CA GLU A 58 -22.03 10.80 -14.52
C GLU A 58 -22.78 10.45 -13.21
N GLU A 59 -24.06 10.83 -13.08
CA GLU A 59 -24.90 10.31 -11.99
C GLU A 59 -25.06 8.80 -12.21
N ASP A 60 -24.32 8.00 -11.44
CA ASP A 60 -24.42 6.53 -11.49
C ASP A 60 -25.82 6.10 -11.03
N ASP A 61 -26.72 5.83 -11.99
CA ASP A 61 -27.99 5.18 -11.72
C ASP A 61 -27.75 3.66 -11.57
N TYR A 62 -27.48 3.23 -10.35
CA TYR A 62 -27.30 1.81 -10.04
C TYR A 62 -28.63 1.09 -10.24
N PRO A 63 -28.72 0.16 -11.21
CA PRO A 63 -29.98 -0.45 -11.52
C PRO A 63 -30.42 -1.38 -10.38
N VAL A 64 -31.73 -1.49 -10.15
CA VAL A 64 -32.30 -2.26 -9.03
C VAL A 64 -31.95 -3.75 -9.07
N ASP A 65 -31.58 -4.28 -10.23
CA ASP A 65 -31.13 -5.65 -10.42
C ASP A 65 -29.67 -5.88 -9.96
N ALA A 66 -28.91 -4.82 -9.68
CA ALA A 66 -27.60 -4.90 -9.02
C ALA A 66 -27.73 -5.24 -7.52
N LEU A 67 -28.93 -5.14 -6.95
CA LEU A 67 -29.19 -5.48 -5.56
C LEU A 67 -29.17 -7.00 -5.36
N LYS A 68 -28.22 -7.48 -4.57
CA LYS A 68 -28.18 -8.90 -4.17
C LYS A 68 -29.35 -9.29 -3.26
N ILE A 69 -29.78 -8.39 -2.40
CA ILE A 69 -30.92 -8.55 -1.50
C ILE A 69 -31.62 -7.19 -1.41
N ALA A 70 -32.92 -7.15 -1.71
CA ALA A 70 -33.70 -5.93 -1.57
C ALA A 70 -33.91 -5.58 -0.10
N ASN A 71 -33.78 -4.31 0.26
CA ASN A 71 -34.13 -3.83 1.59
C ASN A 71 -35.66 -3.63 1.66
N PRO A 72 -36.41 -4.42 2.44
CA PRO A 72 -37.87 -4.33 2.51
C PRO A 72 -38.36 -2.99 3.09
N ASP A 73 -37.55 -2.32 3.90
CA ASP A 73 -37.89 -1.03 4.51
C ASP A 73 -37.76 0.16 3.53
N TYR A 74 -37.14 -0.05 2.37
CA TYR A 74 -36.92 0.99 1.36
C TYR A 74 -38.14 1.21 0.44
N ALA A 75 -39.16 0.34 0.50
CA ALA A 75 -40.32 0.37 -0.39
C ALA A 75 -41.38 1.43 -0.07
N GLY A 76 -41.06 2.44 0.76
CA GLY A 76 -42.02 3.40 1.30
C GLY A 76 -41.55 4.85 1.28
N SER A 77 -41.58 5.48 0.11
CA SER A 77 -41.71 6.93 -0.06
C SER A 77 -42.35 7.26 -1.41
#